data_AF-A0A2I8DQS3-F1
#
_entry.id   AF-A0A2I8DQS3-F1
#
_cell.length_a   1.000
_cell.length_b   1.000
_cell.length_c   1.000
_cell.angle_alpha   90.00
_cell.angle_beta   90.00
_cell.angle_gamma   90.00
#
_symmetry.space_group_name_H-M   'P 1'
#
loop_
_entity.id
_entity.type
_entity.pdbx_description
1 polymer ?
#
loop_
_entity_poly.entity_id
_entity_poly.type
_entity_poly.pdbx_seq_one_letter_code
_entity_poly.pdbx_strand_id
1 'polypeptide(L)'
;MKRTLLATAILVLLAPAAYAGARDHAYQIKPGLTAVVTVSGQDRPAVSARVGKGPVQQLAVMDDEAVDVFETPDIDHDGYADLAIGQSGGGAQARMRLFLYRPNEGRYQEIRHPAPEASPCHGFVNPVFDAGKPAFSTGCRYSADSQGEESYAVRPDGTAVPVSWITQIWFPQASAKVEARYEFHGDGTVARILLDGEGSPFDGGDNVAPLDRVDLYDAPDITSGPSTQLRAGERYDVVALRPAGWLQVRLPGQKDAAALKWLRYVDLVIDRHGLAPSAQGDAPASDRQAR
;
A
#
# COMPACT_ATOMS: atom_id res chain seq x y z
N MET A 1 77.02 18.51 -39.90
CA MET A 1 76.19 19.63 -39.41
C MET A 1 75.27 19.11 -38.32
N LYS A 2 75.34 19.73 -37.14
CA LYS A 2 74.57 19.39 -35.93
C LYS A 2 73.10 19.80 -36.10
N ARG A 3 72.16 18.91 -35.80
CA ARG A 3 70.79 19.28 -35.40
C ARG A 3 70.32 18.34 -34.29
N THR A 4 70.47 18.83 -33.07
CA THR A 4 69.92 18.26 -31.85
C THR A 4 68.46 18.70 -31.76
N LEU A 5 67.52 17.74 -31.75
CA LEU A 5 66.12 17.98 -31.41
C LEU A 5 65.88 17.33 -30.04
N LEU A 6 65.77 18.14 -28.99
CA LEU A 6 65.23 17.72 -27.71
C LEU A 6 63.71 17.62 -27.84
N ALA A 7 63.17 16.42 -27.75
CA ALA A 7 61.74 16.20 -27.53
C ALA A 7 61.51 16.11 -26.01
N THR A 8 60.92 17.16 -25.45
CA THR A 8 60.47 17.19 -24.05
C THR A 8 59.23 16.30 -23.94
N ALA A 9 59.37 15.12 -23.33
CA ALA A 9 58.23 14.27 -23.00
C ALA A 9 57.49 14.87 -21.79
N ILE A 10 56.30 15.44 -22.03
CA ILE A 10 55.36 15.79 -20.97
C ILE A 10 54.74 14.48 -20.48
N LEU A 11 55.16 14.03 -19.31
CA LEU A 11 54.52 12.93 -18.60
C LEU A 11 53.22 13.47 -18.00
N VAL A 12 52.09 13.29 -18.70
CA VAL A 12 50.77 13.51 -18.12
C VAL A 12 50.56 12.42 -17.08
N LEU A 13 50.65 12.78 -15.80
CA LEU A 13 50.14 11.98 -14.69
C LEU A 13 48.62 11.86 -14.87
N LEU A 14 48.19 10.81 -15.54
CA LEU A 14 46.82 10.30 -15.44
C LEU A 14 46.64 9.83 -13.99
N ALA A 15 46.18 10.73 -13.14
CA ALA A 15 45.57 10.33 -11.89
C ALA A 15 44.41 9.37 -12.24
N PRO A 16 44.34 8.16 -11.67
CA PRO A 16 43.15 7.35 -11.81
C PRO A 16 42.01 8.18 -11.20
N ALA A 17 41.03 8.54 -12.04
CA ALA A 17 39.73 8.95 -11.55
C ALA A 17 39.30 7.86 -10.56
N ALA A 18 39.15 8.25 -9.29
CA ALA A 18 38.62 7.36 -8.29
C ALA A 18 37.25 6.91 -8.81
N TYR A 19 37.16 5.69 -9.34
CA TYR A 19 35.91 4.97 -9.37
C TYR A 19 35.38 5.07 -7.95
N ALA A 20 34.28 5.77 -7.75
CA ALA A 20 33.54 5.66 -6.50
C ALA A 20 33.27 4.17 -6.29
N GLY A 21 34.09 3.59 -5.40
CA GLY A 21 34.37 2.17 -5.40
C GLY A 21 33.12 1.37 -5.08
N ALA A 22 33.00 0.21 -5.71
CA ALA A 22 32.03 -0.77 -5.27
C ALA A 22 32.18 -1.01 -3.76
N ARG A 23 31.06 -1.07 -3.04
CA ARG A 23 31.02 -1.26 -1.59
C ARG A 23 30.51 -2.66 -1.29
N ASP A 24 31.29 -3.41 -0.53
CA ASP A 24 30.93 -4.76 -0.10
C ASP A 24 30.33 -4.73 1.31
N HIS A 25 29.23 -5.46 1.48
CA HIS A 25 28.57 -5.73 2.76
C HIS A 25 28.49 -7.24 2.94
N ALA A 26 29.35 -7.77 3.82
CA ALA A 26 29.38 -9.19 4.13
C ALA A 26 28.53 -9.50 5.36
N TYR A 27 27.74 -10.57 5.30
CA TYR A 27 26.96 -11.04 6.44
C TYR A 27 26.85 -12.57 6.45
N GLN A 28 26.52 -13.12 7.62
CA GLN A 28 26.36 -14.55 7.80
C GLN A 28 24.89 -14.94 7.60
N ILE A 29 24.60 -15.73 6.56
CA ILE A 29 23.26 -16.29 6.33
C ILE A 29 22.94 -17.29 7.44
N LYS A 30 23.90 -18.16 7.75
CA LYS A 30 23.88 -19.06 8.91
C LYS A 30 25.31 -19.47 9.25
N PRO A 31 25.57 -20.13 10.39
CA PRO A 31 26.91 -20.59 10.73
C PRO A 31 27.58 -21.37 9.57
N GLY A 32 28.74 -20.88 9.12
CA GLY A 32 29.50 -21.48 8.01
C GLY A 32 29.05 -21.10 6.59
N LEU A 33 28.02 -20.26 6.43
CA LEU A 33 27.53 -19.77 5.14
C LEU A 33 27.45 -18.24 5.16
N THR A 34 28.25 -17.59 4.31
CA THR A 34 28.37 -16.13 4.24
C THR A 34 27.91 -15.63 2.89
N ALA A 35 27.21 -14.50 2.87
CA ALA A 35 26.94 -13.73 1.67
C ALA A 35 27.79 -12.46 1.64
N VAL A 36 28.16 -12.03 0.44
CA VAL A 36 28.72 -10.71 0.19
C VAL A 36 27.80 -9.99 -0.78
N VAL A 37 27.23 -8.87 -0.34
CA VAL A 37 26.42 -7.97 -1.16
C VAL A 37 27.32 -6.85 -1.66
N THR A 38 27.38 -6.63 -2.96
CA THR A 38 28.20 -5.60 -3.58
C THR A 38 27.28 -4.56 -4.23
N VAL A 39 27.45 -3.30 -3.83
CA VAL A 39 26.80 -2.14 -4.44
C VAL A 39 27.80 -1.43 -5.33
N SER A 40 27.45 -1.20 -6.59
CA SER A 40 28.32 -0.56 -7.58
C SER A 40 27.56 0.52 -8.36
N GLY A 41 28.27 1.55 -8.83
CA GLY A 41 27.66 2.72 -9.48
C GLY A 41 27.19 3.77 -8.47
N GLN A 42 27.18 5.04 -8.89
CA GLN A 42 26.74 6.17 -8.05
C GLN A 42 25.29 6.55 -8.34
N ASP A 43 24.98 6.89 -9.60
CA ASP A 43 23.68 7.47 -9.97
C ASP A 43 22.60 6.43 -10.22
N ARG A 44 22.96 5.16 -10.36
CA ARG A 44 22.02 4.03 -10.48
C ARG A 44 22.67 2.79 -9.86
N PRO A 45 22.66 2.69 -8.53
CA PRO A 45 23.38 1.62 -7.85
C PRO A 45 22.86 0.25 -8.28
N ALA A 46 23.77 -0.55 -8.82
CA ALA A 46 23.55 -1.96 -9.12
C ALA A 46 23.94 -2.78 -7.89
N VAL A 47 22.99 -3.54 -7.36
CA VAL A 47 23.19 -4.43 -6.21
C VAL A 47 23.26 -5.86 -6.68
N SER A 48 24.36 -6.53 -6.31
CA SER A 48 24.58 -7.94 -6.57
C SER A 48 24.93 -8.65 -5.27
N ALA A 49 24.74 -9.97 -5.23
CA ALA A 49 25.14 -10.78 -4.09
C ALA A 49 25.84 -12.05 -4.54
N ARG A 50 26.77 -12.52 -3.72
CA ARG A 50 27.43 -13.82 -3.88
C ARG A 50 27.37 -14.58 -2.57
N VAL A 51 26.86 -15.80 -2.61
CA VAL A 51 26.78 -16.68 -1.44
C VAL A 51 27.91 -17.70 -1.48
N GLY A 52 28.76 -17.70 -0.45
CA GLY A 52 29.94 -18.55 -0.35
C GLY A 52 30.84 -18.44 -1.59
N LYS A 53 31.06 -19.58 -2.25
CA LYS A 53 31.81 -19.69 -3.52
C LYS A 53 30.89 -19.79 -4.74
N GLY A 54 29.59 -19.53 -4.58
CA GLY A 54 28.61 -19.56 -5.65
C GLY A 54 28.79 -18.43 -6.67
N PRO A 55 27.96 -18.42 -7.73
CA PRO A 55 27.97 -17.35 -8.72
C PRO A 55 27.51 -16.02 -8.12
N VAL A 56 27.90 -14.92 -8.76
CA VAL A 56 27.33 -13.59 -8.48
C VAL A 56 25.93 -13.54 -9.09
N GLN A 57 24.95 -13.09 -8.30
CA GLN A 57 23.59 -12.85 -8.70
C GLN A 57 23.32 -11.35 -8.71
N GLN A 58 22.79 -10.82 -9.81
CA GLN A 58 22.22 -9.48 -9.80
C GLN A 58 20.89 -9.50 -9.05
N LEU A 59 20.75 -8.67 -8.01
CA LEU A 59 19.53 -8.55 -7.22
C LEU A 59 18.66 -7.41 -7.71
N ALA A 60 19.27 -6.24 -7.88
CA ALA A 60 18.55 -5.01 -8.13
C ALA A 60 19.37 -4.02 -8.95
N VAL A 61 18.68 -3.16 -9.69
CA VAL A 61 19.18 -1.84 -10.08
C VAL A 61 18.26 -0.85 -9.38
N MET A 62 18.85 0.01 -8.57
CA MET A 62 18.13 0.96 -7.74
C MET A 62 18.00 2.31 -8.47
N ASP A 63 17.21 3.20 -7.89
CA ASP A 63 17.07 4.58 -8.36
C ASP A 63 18.32 5.41 -8.00
N ASP A 64 18.30 6.73 -8.22
CA ASP A 64 19.48 7.60 -8.12
C ASP A 64 19.92 7.99 -6.71
N GLU A 65 19.43 7.27 -5.71
CA GLU A 65 19.83 7.43 -4.31
C GLU A 65 20.83 6.36 -3.86
N ALA A 66 21.63 6.67 -2.84
CA ALA A 66 22.54 5.69 -2.27
C ALA A 66 21.80 4.55 -1.56
N VAL A 67 22.25 3.31 -1.75
CA VAL A 67 21.84 2.18 -0.91
C VAL A 67 22.58 2.29 0.42
N ASP A 68 21.85 2.59 1.48
CA ASP A 68 22.40 2.93 2.79
C ASP A 68 21.78 2.15 3.95
N VAL A 69 20.74 1.35 3.68
CA VAL A 69 20.15 0.42 4.64
C VAL A 69 20.44 -1.01 4.23
N PHE A 70 20.96 -1.79 5.18
CA PHE A 70 21.19 -3.23 5.06
C PHE A 70 20.72 -3.91 6.34
N GLU A 71 19.74 -4.78 6.20
CA GLU A 71 19.25 -5.63 7.28
C GLU A 71 19.25 -7.09 6.84
N THR A 72 19.42 -7.98 7.81
CA THR A 72 19.56 -9.43 7.56
C THR A 72 18.61 -10.25 8.46
N PRO A 73 17.29 -9.98 8.39
CA PRO A 73 16.29 -10.75 9.14
C PRO A 73 16.15 -12.18 8.62
N ASP A 74 15.51 -13.07 9.36
CA ASP A 74 14.93 -14.32 8.85
C ASP A 74 13.44 -14.05 8.60
N ILE A 75 13.08 -13.68 7.36
CA ILE A 75 11.76 -13.12 7.02
C ILE A 75 10.71 -14.22 6.97
N ASP A 76 11.05 -15.37 6.40
CA ASP A 76 10.13 -16.51 6.25
C ASP A 76 10.32 -17.63 7.30
N HIS A 77 11.22 -17.40 8.27
CA HIS A 77 11.48 -18.28 9.42
C HIS A 77 11.96 -19.67 9.00
N ASP A 78 12.77 -19.75 7.93
CA ASP A 78 13.36 -21.00 7.45
C ASP A 78 14.73 -21.33 8.10
N GLY A 79 15.23 -20.43 8.96
CA GLY A 79 16.49 -20.56 9.69
C GLY A 79 17.71 -20.04 8.92
N TYR A 80 17.51 -19.35 7.80
CA TYR A 80 18.54 -18.66 7.03
C TYR A 80 18.26 -17.16 7.05
N ALA A 81 19.28 -16.34 7.35
CA ALA A 81 19.14 -14.91 7.24
C ALA A 81 19.01 -14.48 5.78
N ASP A 82 17.98 -13.68 5.55
CA ASP A 82 17.62 -13.05 4.29
C ASP A 82 18.30 -11.69 4.14
N LEU A 83 17.94 -10.97 3.08
CA LEU A 83 18.48 -9.64 2.80
C LEU A 83 17.35 -8.64 2.59
N ALA A 84 17.38 -7.56 3.36
CA ALA A 84 16.63 -6.35 3.07
C ALA A 84 17.60 -5.20 2.79
N ILE A 85 17.46 -4.57 1.63
CA ILE A 85 18.27 -3.42 1.21
C ILE A 85 17.37 -2.21 0.99
N GLY A 86 17.83 -1.02 1.34
CA GLY A 86 17.03 0.18 1.20
C GLY A 86 17.80 1.44 0.81
N GLN A 87 17.02 2.40 0.33
CA GLN A 87 17.43 3.78 0.06
C GLN A 87 16.63 4.70 1.00
N SER A 88 17.30 5.39 1.92
CA SER A 88 16.65 6.30 2.87
C SER A 88 16.41 7.70 2.31
N GLY A 89 17.11 8.09 1.24
CA GLY A 89 17.13 9.47 0.75
C GLY A 89 17.63 10.50 1.77
N GLY A 90 18.30 10.06 2.86
CA GLY A 90 18.68 10.89 4.00
C GLY A 90 17.52 11.23 4.96
N GLY A 91 16.34 10.64 4.73
CA GLY A 91 15.17 10.79 5.57
C GLY A 91 14.97 9.64 6.55
N ALA A 92 13.89 9.72 7.33
CA ALA A 92 13.48 8.66 8.25
C ALA A 92 12.74 7.49 7.56
N GLN A 93 12.53 7.55 6.24
CA GLN A 93 11.82 6.53 5.48
C GLN A 93 12.74 5.90 4.45
N ALA A 94 13.06 4.63 4.67
CA ALA A 94 13.78 3.80 3.73
C ALA A 94 12.81 2.98 2.91
N ARG A 95 12.84 3.16 1.59
CA ARG A 95 12.19 2.26 0.64
C ARG A 95 13.06 1.03 0.49
N MET A 96 12.52 -0.13 0.81
CA MET A 96 13.27 -1.38 0.88
C MET A 96 12.82 -2.40 -0.17
N ARG A 97 13.79 -3.17 -0.65
CA ARG A 97 13.58 -4.39 -1.41
C ARG A 97 14.00 -5.58 -0.56
N LEU A 98 13.18 -6.63 -0.59
CA LEU A 98 13.32 -7.79 0.30
C LEU A 98 13.65 -9.03 -0.52
N PHE A 99 14.60 -9.82 -0.06
CA PHE A 99 15.16 -10.95 -0.79
C PHE A 99 15.32 -12.16 0.14
N LEU A 100 14.54 -13.21 -0.11
CA LEU A 100 14.63 -14.47 0.61
C LEU A 100 15.79 -15.30 0.11
N TYR A 101 16.65 -15.82 0.99
CA TYR A 101 17.65 -16.79 0.59
C TYR A 101 16.99 -18.16 0.40
N ARG A 102 17.12 -18.76 -0.79
CA ARG A 102 16.59 -20.09 -1.09
C ARG A 102 17.70 -21.14 -0.97
N PRO A 103 17.79 -21.91 0.12
CA PRO A 103 18.90 -22.83 0.34
C PRO A 103 19.00 -23.92 -0.72
N ASN A 104 17.87 -24.42 -1.22
CA ASN A 104 17.84 -25.44 -2.27
C ASN A 104 18.30 -24.91 -3.64
N GLU A 105 18.23 -23.59 -3.84
CA GLU A 105 18.65 -22.94 -5.09
C GLU A 105 20.01 -22.24 -4.97
N GLY A 106 20.49 -22.03 -3.73
CA GLY A 106 21.74 -21.33 -3.44
C GLY A 106 21.73 -19.85 -3.85
N ARG A 107 20.56 -19.24 -3.98
CA ARG A 107 20.37 -17.88 -4.51
C ARG A 107 19.24 -17.15 -3.80
N TYR A 108 19.14 -15.84 -4.02
CA TYR A 108 18.05 -15.03 -3.49
C TYR A 108 16.83 -15.01 -4.41
N GLN A 109 15.64 -14.97 -3.83
CA GLN A 109 14.37 -14.69 -4.48
C GLN A 109 13.83 -13.37 -3.93
N GLU A 110 13.49 -12.43 -4.82
CA GLU A 110 12.84 -11.19 -4.39
C GLU A 110 11.39 -11.44 -3.94
N ILE A 111 11.02 -10.88 -2.79
CA ILE A 111 9.62 -10.70 -2.40
C ILE A 111 9.09 -9.49 -3.15
N ARG A 112 8.19 -9.71 -4.10
CA ARG A 112 7.55 -8.61 -4.83
C ARG A 112 6.42 -8.01 -4.01
N HIS A 113 6.30 -6.68 -4.08
CA HIS A 113 5.17 -5.98 -3.52
C HIS A 113 3.87 -6.42 -4.23
N PRO A 114 2.81 -6.84 -3.51
CA PRO A 114 1.65 -7.47 -4.14
C PRO A 114 0.79 -6.53 -4.98
N ALA A 115 0.68 -5.24 -4.62
CA ALA A 115 -0.01 -4.23 -5.44
C ALA A 115 0.54 -2.81 -5.19
N PRO A 116 1.71 -2.45 -5.76
CA PRO A 116 2.39 -1.17 -5.47
C PRO A 116 1.57 0.07 -5.84
N GLU A 117 0.74 0.00 -6.87
CA GLU A 117 -0.09 1.15 -7.30
C GLU A 117 -1.28 1.43 -6.37
N ALA A 118 -1.76 0.40 -5.66
CA ALA A 118 -2.93 0.49 -4.78
C ALA A 118 -2.55 0.63 -3.30
N SER A 119 -1.30 0.29 -2.95
CA SER A 119 -0.82 0.31 -1.57
C SER A 119 -0.65 1.74 -1.07
N PRO A 120 -1.09 2.06 0.16
CA PRO A 120 -0.86 3.36 0.79
C PRO A 120 0.61 3.80 0.80
N CYS A 121 1.53 2.84 0.94
CA CYS A 121 2.96 3.11 1.00
C CYS A 121 3.70 2.99 -0.33
N HIS A 122 3.04 2.51 -1.39
CA HIS A 122 3.62 2.34 -2.72
C HIS A 122 4.90 1.48 -2.74
N GLY A 123 5.00 0.51 -1.84
CA GLY A 123 6.22 -0.28 -1.62
C GLY A 123 6.43 -0.64 -0.16
N PHE A 124 7.50 -1.38 0.13
CA PHE A 124 7.90 -1.69 1.50
C PHE A 124 8.72 -0.52 2.08
N VAL A 125 8.14 0.24 3.00
CA VAL A 125 8.76 1.39 3.65
C VAL A 125 9.00 1.09 5.13
N ASN A 126 10.26 1.10 5.57
CA ASN A 126 10.63 0.77 6.95
C ASN A 126 9.95 -0.52 7.47
N PRO A 127 10.14 -1.67 6.79
CA PRO A 127 9.58 -2.93 7.23
C PRO A 127 10.04 -3.26 8.67
N VAL A 128 9.11 -3.77 9.46
CA VAL A 128 9.33 -4.33 10.79
C VAL A 128 8.97 -5.81 10.71
N PHE A 129 9.98 -6.66 10.85
CA PHE A 129 9.84 -8.12 10.73
C PHE A 129 9.39 -8.72 12.05
N ASP A 130 8.42 -9.64 11.98
CA ASP A 130 7.95 -10.37 13.15
C ASP A 130 8.96 -11.44 13.57
N ALA A 131 9.33 -11.45 14.85
CA ALA A 131 10.36 -12.34 15.38
C ALA A 131 9.88 -13.78 15.62
N GLY A 132 8.59 -14.08 15.47
CA GLY A 132 8.02 -15.40 15.77
C GLY A 132 7.19 -16.03 14.64
N LYS A 133 7.00 -15.34 13.52
CA LYS A 133 6.22 -15.86 12.38
C LYS A 133 6.64 -15.19 11.06
N PRO A 134 6.40 -15.85 9.91
CA PRO A 134 6.70 -15.30 8.59
C PRO A 134 5.74 -14.15 8.22
N ALA A 135 5.98 -12.98 8.80
CA ALA A 135 5.16 -11.80 8.65
C ALA A 135 5.98 -10.53 8.90
N PHE A 136 5.52 -9.42 8.33
CA PHE A 136 6.10 -8.10 8.58
C PHE A 136 5.06 -7.02 8.38
N SER A 137 5.33 -5.84 8.93
CA SER A 137 4.53 -4.63 8.68
C SER A 137 5.40 -3.52 8.11
N THR A 138 4.83 -2.59 7.38
CA THR A 138 5.49 -1.39 6.83
C THR A 138 4.67 -0.17 7.21
N GLY A 139 5.34 0.98 7.30
CA GLY A 139 4.71 2.25 7.65
C GLY A 139 5.32 3.40 6.85
N CYS A 140 4.45 4.24 6.31
CA CYS A 140 4.83 5.40 5.52
C CYS A 140 4.11 6.65 6.00
N ARG A 141 4.80 7.79 5.87
CA ARG A 141 4.27 9.11 6.19
C ARG A 141 4.88 10.15 5.25
N TYR A 142 4.20 10.40 4.15
CA TYR A 142 4.64 11.37 3.15
C TYR A 142 4.28 12.81 3.52
N SER A 143 3.21 12.99 4.30
CA SER A 143 2.84 14.29 4.87
C SER A 143 2.00 14.11 6.14
N ALA A 144 1.53 15.21 6.73
CA ALA A 144 0.50 15.15 7.78
C ALA A 144 -0.79 14.46 7.29
N ASP A 145 -0.98 14.45 5.97
CA ASP A 145 -2.22 14.11 5.29
C ASP A 145 -2.13 12.88 4.41
N SER A 146 -0.95 12.27 4.29
CA SER A 146 -0.67 11.10 3.48
C SER A 146 0.24 10.18 4.28
N GLN A 147 -0.38 9.15 4.84
CA GLN A 147 0.29 8.13 5.64
C GLN A 147 -0.46 6.81 5.52
N GLY A 148 0.22 5.72 5.86
CA GLY A 148 -0.39 4.40 5.85
C GLY A 148 0.43 3.38 6.62
N GLU A 149 -0.25 2.31 7.00
CA GLU A 149 0.33 1.13 7.62
C GLU A 149 -0.13 -0.09 6.85
N GLU A 150 0.76 -1.04 6.64
CA GLU A 150 0.43 -2.26 5.91
C GLU A 150 1.04 -3.46 6.61
N SER A 151 0.28 -4.54 6.69
CA SER A 151 0.73 -5.81 7.27
C SER A 151 0.67 -6.90 6.22
N TYR A 152 1.70 -7.74 6.21
CA TYR A 152 1.90 -8.82 5.26
C TYR A 152 2.19 -10.14 5.97
N ALA A 153 1.66 -11.22 5.42
CA ALA A 153 2.14 -12.57 5.71
C ALA A 153 3.01 -13.04 4.53
N VAL A 154 4.05 -13.81 4.83
CA VAL A 154 4.93 -14.40 3.82
C VAL A 154 4.58 -15.87 3.67
N ARG A 155 4.22 -16.26 2.45
CA ARG A 155 3.92 -17.66 2.13
C ARG A 155 5.21 -18.46 1.95
N PRO A 156 5.15 -19.81 2.07
CA PRO A 156 6.31 -20.68 1.84
C PRO A 156 6.95 -20.53 0.45
N ASP A 157 6.18 -20.10 -0.56
CA ASP A 157 6.70 -19.83 -1.91
C ASP A 157 7.43 -18.46 -2.02
N GLY A 158 7.46 -17.68 -0.95
CA GLY A 158 8.11 -16.37 -0.87
C GLY A 158 7.24 -15.21 -1.32
N THR A 159 5.96 -15.45 -1.58
CA THR A 159 5.03 -14.37 -1.89
C THR A 159 4.58 -13.67 -0.62
N ALA A 160 4.66 -12.35 -0.59
CA ALA A 160 3.99 -11.54 0.42
C ALA A 160 2.52 -11.38 0.05
N VAL A 161 1.64 -11.61 1.02
CA VAL A 161 0.21 -11.35 0.88
C VAL A 161 -0.27 -10.30 1.87
N PRO A 162 -1.07 -9.33 1.42
CA PRO A 162 -1.60 -8.32 2.32
C PRO A 162 -2.55 -9.00 3.33
N VAL A 163 -2.44 -8.59 4.58
CA VAL A 163 -3.33 -9.01 5.68
C VAL A 163 -4.27 -7.86 6.02
N SER A 164 -3.69 -6.68 6.21
CA SER A 164 -4.45 -5.45 6.46
C SER A 164 -3.69 -4.22 6.02
N TRP A 165 -4.39 -3.24 5.46
CA TRP A 165 -3.85 -1.91 5.15
C TRP A 165 -4.69 -0.84 5.84
N ILE A 166 -4.04 0.19 6.35
CA ILE A 166 -4.66 1.35 6.97
C ILE A 166 -4.22 2.59 6.21
N THR A 167 -5.19 3.44 5.88
CA THR A 167 -4.95 4.73 5.26
C THR A 167 -6.04 5.71 5.65
N GLN A 168 -5.89 6.97 5.25
CA GLN A 168 -6.91 7.99 5.47
C GLN A 168 -7.52 8.40 4.14
N ILE A 169 -8.85 8.46 4.10
CA ILE A 169 -9.62 8.87 2.94
C ILE A 169 -10.44 10.11 3.25
N TRP A 170 -10.70 10.91 2.23
CA TRP A 170 -11.56 12.07 2.31
C TRP A 170 -12.86 11.83 1.54
N PHE A 171 -13.99 12.06 2.20
CA PHE A 171 -15.27 12.18 1.54
C PHE A 171 -15.66 13.66 1.47
N PRO A 172 -16.19 14.16 0.35
CA PRO A 172 -16.54 15.57 0.21
C PRO A 172 -17.52 16.10 1.27
N GLN A 173 -18.35 15.23 1.87
CA GLN A 173 -19.31 15.58 2.91
C GLN A 173 -18.83 15.27 4.33
N ALA A 174 -17.62 14.73 4.49
CA ALA A 174 -17.03 14.52 5.81
C ALA A 174 -16.44 15.84 6.33
N SER A 175 -16.53 16.05 7.64
CA SER A 175 -15.87 17.17 8.35
C SER A 175 -14.39 16.90 8.61
N ALA A 176 -13.99 15.63 8.60
CA ALA A 176 -12.64 15.15 8.84
C ALA A 176 -12.33 13.96 7.92
N LYS A 177 -11.06 13.56 7.87
CA LYS A 177 -10.68 12.32 7.19
C LYS A 177 -11.23 11.11 7.95
N VAL A 178 -11.61 10.10 7.19
CA VAL A 178 -12.04 8.80 7.70
C VAL A 178 -10.85 7.86 7.57
N GLU A 179 -10.53 7.14 8.65
CA GLU A 179 -9.62 6.01 8.59
C GLU A 179 -10.29 4.88 7.82
N ALA A 180 -9.59 4.34 6.83
CA ALA A 180 -10.00 3.17 6.09
C ALA A 180 -9.04 2.03 6.39
N ARG A 181 -9.55 1.00 7.05
CA ARG A 181 -8.84 -0.26 7.29
C ARG A 181 -9.35 -1.33 6.33
N TYR A 182 -8.53 -1.66 5.36
CA TYR A 182 -8.73 -2.77 4.45
C TYR A 182 -8.29 -4.06 5.12
N GLU A 183 -9.14 -5.08 5.08
CA GLU A 183 -8.77 -6.44 5.44
C GLU A 183 -8.87 -7.32 4.20
N PHE A 184 -7.94 -8.25 4.08
CA PHE A 184 -7.78 -9.06 2.89
C PHE A 184 -8.07 -10.53 3.15
N HIS A 185 -8.60 -11.20 2.12
CA HIS A 185 -8.65 -12.64 2.06
C HIS A 185 -7.24 -13.21 1.83
N GLY A 186 -7.07 -14.50 2.10
CA GLY A 186 -5.78 -15.18 1.91
C GLY A 186 -5.29 -15.22 0.46
N ASP A 187 -6.13 -14.86 -0.52
CA ASP A 187 -5.77 -14.72 -1.95
C ASP A 187 -5.34 -13.28 -2.33
N GLY A 188 -5.40 -12.33 -1.41
CA GLY A 188 -5.06 -10.92 -1.61
C GLY A 188 -6.22 -10.04 -2.10
N THR A 189 -7.44 -10.57 -2.22
CA THR A 189 -8.62 -9.77 -2.53
C THR A 189 -9.18 -9.10 -1.27
N VAL A 190 -9.83 -7.93 -1.41
CA VAL A 190 -10.41 -7.20 -0.27
C VAL A 190 -11.59 -7.98 0.31
N ALA A 191 -11.49 -8.36 1.57
CA ALA A 191 -12.54 -9.04 2.31
C ALA A 191 -13.60 -8.06 2.82
N ARG A 192 -13.13 -6.98 3.45
CA ARG A 192 -13.93 -5.88 3.99
C ARG A 192 -13.09 -4.62 4.16
N ILE A 193 -13.76 -3.49 4.23
CA ILE A 193 -13.22 -2.17 4.55
C ILE A 193 -13.98 -1.68 5.77
N LEU A 194 -13.25 -1.50 6.87
CA LEU A 194 -13.74 -0.84 8.07
C LEU A 194 -13.45 0.64 7.93
N LEU A 195 -14.49 1.45 8.09
CA LEU A 195 -14.40 2.89 8.05
C LEU A 195 -14.63 3.39 9.48
N ASP A 196 -13.80 4.32 9.93
CA ASP A 196 -13.95 4.94 11.25
C ASP A 196 -13.49 6.39 11.20
N GLY A 197 -14.13 7.25 11.97
CA GLY A 197 -13.81 8.67 12.01
C GLY A 197 -14.84 9.44 12.81
N GLU A 198 -14.36 10.30 13.70
CA GLU A 198 -15.20 11.15 14.54
C GLU A 198 -16.18 11.96 13.70
N GLY A 199 -17.47 11.87 14.03
CA GLY A 199 -18.54 12.57 13.32
C GLY A 199 -18.82 12.04 11.91
N SER A 200 -18.22 10.91 11.52
CA SER A 200 -18.59 10.18 10.29
C SER A 200 -19.81 9.28 10.55
N PRO A 201 -20.53 8.85 9.51
CA PRO A 201 -21.62 7.88 9.66
C PRO A 201 -21.14 6.48 10.08
N PHE A 202 -19.82 6.29 10.24
CA PHE A 202 -19.18 5.05 10.66
C PHE A 202 -18.56 5.14 12.06
N ASP A 203 -18.80 6.23 12.78
CA ASP A 203 -18.28 6.44 14.14
C ASP A 203 -18.69 5.27 15.06
N GLY A 204 -17.70 4.63 15.69
CA GLY A 204 -17.88 3.38 16.46
C GLY A 204 -17.60 2.10 15.68
N GLY A 205 -17.23 2.18 14.39
CA GLY A 205 -16.68 1.08 13.59
C GLY A 205 -17.68 0.00 13.15
N ASP A 206 -18.96 0.16 13.47
CA ASP A 206 -20.03 -0.72 13.01
C ASP A 206 -20.62 -0.14 11.72
N ASN A 207 -20.41 -0.84 10.59
CA ASN A 207 -21.05 -0.50 9.31
C ASN A 207 -22.57 -0.79 9.36
N VAL A 208 -23.31 0.10 10.02
CA VAL A 208 -24.78 0.08 10.12
C VAL A 208 -25.37 1.28 9.42
N ALA A 209 -26.60 1.15 8.90
CA ALA A 209 -27.29 2.27 8.30
C ALA A 209 -27.67 3.29 9.40
N PRO A 210 -27.19 4.54 9.32
CA PRO A 210 -27.39 5.53 10.39
C PRO A 210 -28.73 6.27 10.28
N LEU A 211 -29.41 6.18 9.14
CA LEU A 211 -30.67 6.87 8.84
C LEU A 211 -31.81 5.87 8.67
N ASP A 212 -33.05 6.34 8.85
CA ASP A 212 -34.27 5.54 8.71
C ASP A 212 -34.38 4.83 7.35
N ARG A 213 -33.84 5.47 6.30
CA ARG A 213 -33.83 4.94 4.94
C ARG A 213 -32.56 5.33 4.20
N VAL A 214 -31.76 4.34 3.83
CA VAL A 214 -30.59 4.49 2.96
C VAL A 214 -30.84 3.72 1.66
N ASP A 215 -30.74 4.40 0.53
CA ASP A 215 -30.98 3.82 -0.79
C ASP A 215 -29.76 3.06 -1.31
N LEU A 216 -30.00 1.86 -1.86
CA LEU A 216 -29.00 0.99 -2.46
C LEU A 216 -29.26 0.83 -3.96
N TYR A 217 -28.19 0.77 -4.73
CA TYR A 217 -28.21 0.78 -6.19
C TYR A 217 -27.52 -0.47 -6.77
N ASP A 218 -27.92 -0.87 -7.98
CA ASP A 218 -27.27 -1.99 -8.70
C ASP A 218 -25.97 -1.57 -9.39
N ALA A 219 -25.82 -0.27 -9.64
CA ALA A 219 -24.63 0.36 -10.22
C ALA A 219 -24.35 1.69 -9.51
N PRO A 220 -23.12 2.25 -9.57
CA PRO A 220 -22.78 3.56 -9.01
C PRO A 220 -23.34 4.69 -9.88
N ASP A 221 -24.66 4.68 -10.13
CA ASP A 221 -25.40 5.59 -10.98
C ASP A 221 -26.74 5.95 -10.32
N ILE A 222 -26.87 7.21 -9.91
CA ILE A 222 -28.09 7.70 -9.27
C ILE A 222 -29.30 7.70 -10.21
N THR A 223 -29.09 7.80 -11.52
CA THR A 223 -30.16 7.94 -12.51
C THR A 223 -30.92 6.64 -12.74
N SER A 224 -30.30 5.50 -12.43
CA SER A 224 -30.92 4.17 -12.50
C SER A 224 -31.98 3.94 -11.42
N GLY A 225 -32.05 4.80 -10.39
CA GLY A 225 -32.92 4.64 -9.24
C GLY A 225 -32.43 3.57 -8.25
N PRO A 226 -32.93 3.58 -7.01
CA PRO A 226 -32.57 2.58 -6.02
C PRO A 226 -33.22 1.23 -6.34
N SER A 227 -32.46 0.15 -6.21
CA SER A 227 -32.96 -1.22 -6.36
C SER A 227 -33.45 -1.81 -5.05
N THR A 228 -32.94 -1.34 -3.92
CA THR A 228 -33.37 -1.73 -2.58
C THR A 228 -32.98 -0.68 -1.54
N GLN A 229 -33.25 -0.92 -0.26
CA GLN A 229 -33.00 0.01 0.84
C GLN A 229 -32.50 -0.72 2.09
N LEU A 230 -31.74 0.02 2.89
CA LEU A 230 -31.46 -0.31 4.28
C LEU A 230 -32.30 0.56 5.22
N ARG A 231 -32.67 -0.02 6.36
CA ARG A 231 -33.28 0.67 7.51
C ARG A 231 -32.24 0.95 8.58
N ALA A 232 -32.53 1.93 9.43
CA ALA A 232 -31.68 2.26 10.58
C ALA A 232 -31.27 1.02 11.38
N GLY A 233 -29.97 0.88 11.63
CA GLY A 233 -29.37 -0.23 12.37
C GLY A 233 -29.12 -1.51 11.55
N GLU A 234 -29.58 -1.59 10.29
CA GLU A 234 -29.24 -2.72 9.42
C GLU A 234 -27.76 -2.69 9.03
N ARG A 235 -27.11 -3.84 9.13
CA ARG A 235 -25.68 -4.00 8.86
C ARG A 235 -25.40 -4.15 7.37
N TYR A 236 -24.22 -3.72 6.95
CA TYR A 236 -23.64 -3.98 5.64
C TYR A 236 -22.11 -4.06 5.76
N ASP A 237 -21.43 -4.69 4.80
CA ASP A 237 -19.97 -4.67 4.71
C ASP A 237 -19.55 -3.80 3.54
N VAL A 238 -18.70 -2.80 3.75
CA VAL A 238 -18.04 -2.09 2.64
C VAL A 238 -16.93 -2.97 2.09
N VAL A 239 -16.88 -3.15 0.77
CA VAL A 239 -15.90 -4.04 0.09
C VAL A 239 -15.09 -3.32 -0.98
N ALA A 240 -15.53 -2.14 -1.40
CA ALA A 240 -14.75 -1.28 -2.28
C ALA A 240 -15.14 0.19 -2.13
N LEU A 241 -14.15 1.06 -2.31
CA LEU A 241 -14.34 2.51 -2.45
C LEU A 241 -14.16 2.90 -3.91
N ARG A 242 -14.96 3.86 -4.38
CA ARG A 242 -14.87 4.42 -5.73
C ARG A 242 -14.93 5.95 -5.71
N PRO A 243 -14.47 6.62 -6.79
CA PRO A 243 -14.56 8.07 -6.91
C PRO A 243 -15.98 8.59 -6.66
N ALA A 244 -16.07 9.88 -6.31
CA ALA A 244 -17.32 10.58 -6.01
C ALA A 244 -18.11 10.04 -4.79
N GLY A 245 -17.45 9.29 -3.89
CA GLY A 245 -18.05 8.85 -2.62
C GLY A 245 -18.96 7.63 -2.76
N TRP A 246 -18.79 6.83 -3.81
CA TRP A 246 -19.49 5.56 -3.96
C TRP A 246 -18.81 4.45 -3.16
N LEU A 247 -19.62 3.72 -2.41
CA LEU A 247 -19.23 2.60 -1.58
C LEU A 247 -19.91 1.35 -2.15
N GLN A 248 -19.12 0.35 -2.54
CA GLN A 248 -19.66 -0.95 -2.88
C GLN A 248 -19.84 -1.75 -1.59
N VAL A 249 -21.03 -2.30 -1.40
CA VAL A 249 -21.41 -2.99 -0.17
C VAL A 249 -21.97 -4.38 -0.41
N ARG A 250 -21.78 -5.23 0.59
CA ARG A 250 -22.35 -6.58 0.68
C ARG A 250 -23.37 -6.60 1.82
N LEU A 251 -24.55 -7.14 1.56
CA LEU A 251 -25.59 -7.27 2.59
C LEU A 251 -25.42 -8.60 3.37
N PRO A 252 -25.91 -8.67 4.62
CA PRO A 252 -25.85 -9.88 5.42
C PRO A 252 -26.42 -11.09 4.68
N GLY A 253 -25.71 -12.22 4.72
CA GLY A 253 -26.12 -13.46 4.07
C GLY A 253 -25.79 -13.56 2.57
N GLN A 254 -25.33 -12.49 1.93
CA GLN A 254 -24.84 -12.55 0.55
C GLN A 254 -23.37 -12.97 0.52
N LYS A 255 -23.03 -13.97 -0.31
CA LYS A 255 -21.65 -14.44 -0.50
C LYS A 255 -21.10 -14.15 -1.90
N ASP A 256 -21.98 -13.95 -2.89
CA ASP A 256 -21.59 -13.79 -4.28
C ASP A 256 -21.33 -12.33 -4.65
N ALA A 257 -20.27 -12.08 -5.43
CA ALA A 257 -19.94 -10.76 -5.96
C ALA A 257 -21.06 -10.17 -6.84
N ALA A 258 -21.91 -11.03 -7.45
CA ALA A 258 -23.05 -10.61 -8.26
C ALA A 258 -24.19 -9.98 -7.43
N ALA A 259 -24.18 -10.14 -6.10
CA ALA A 259 -25.20 -9.59 -5.22
C ALA A 259 -24.82 -8.24 -4.60
N LEU A 260 -23.61 -7.73 -4.87
CA LEU A 260 -23.12 -6.47 -4.32
C LEU A 260 -23.99 -5.30 -4.75
N LYS A 261 -24.21 -4.37 -3.81
CA LYS A 261 -24.92 -3.12 -4.04
C LYS A 261 -23.99 -1.94 -3.94
N TRP A 262 -24.47 -0.79 -4.37
CA TRP A 262 -23.78 0.48 -4.28
C TRP A 262 -24.57 1.42 -3.37
N LEU A 263 -23.87 2.16 -2.53
CA LEU A 263 -24.43 3.26 -1.74
C LEU A 263 -23.53 4.47 -1.85
N ARG A 264 -24.07 5.67 -1.62
CA ARG A 264 -23.27 6.90 -1.60
C ARG A 264 -23.04 7.33 -0.17
N TYR A 265 -21.81 7.77 0.13
CA TYR A 265 -21.48 8.35 1.42
C TYR A 265 -22.46 9.47 1.82
N VAL A 266 -22.85 10.34 0.88
CA VAL A 266 -23.80 11.43 1.14
C VAL A 266 -25.17 10.94 1.61
N ASP A 267 -25.63 9.78 1.15
CA ASP A 267 -26.92 9.19 1.55
C ASP A 267 -26.86 8.56 2.95
N LEU A 268 -25.67 8.48 3.57
CA LEU A 268 -25.50 8.10 4.98
C LEU A 268 -25.52 9.31 5.93
N VAL A 269 -25.32 10.52 5.40
CA VAL A 269 -25.20 11.74 6.20
C VAL A 269 -26.43 12.64 6.05
N ILE A 270 -27.04 12.67 4.85
CA ILE A 270 -28.17 13.54 4.54
C ILE A 270 -29.43 12.69 4.37
N ASP A 271 -30.40 12.89 5.26
CA ASP A 271 -31.73 12.28 5.12
C ASP A 271 -32.55 12.98 4.04
N ARG A 272 -32.36 12.57 2.79
CA ARG A 272 -33.12 13.08 1.65
C ARG A 272 -34.60 12.71 1.69
N HIS A 273 -34.97 11.68 2.45
CA HIS A 273 -36.36 11.19 2.53
C HIS A 273 -37.16 11.97 3.57
N GLY A 274 -36.53 12.39 4.67
CA GLY A 274 -37.10 13.32 5.64
C GLY A 274 -37.13 14.78 5.17
N LEU A 275 -36.30 15.15 4.18
CA LEU A 275 -36.26 16.48 3.59
C LEU A 275 -37.31 16.72 2.48
N ALA A 276 -38.07 15.72 2.07
CA ALA A 276 -39.12 15.91 1.07
C ALA A 276 -40.19 16.87 1.62
N PRO A 277 -40.56 17.96 0.92
CA PRO A 277 -41.60 18.86 1.38
C PRO A 277 -42.89 18.07 1.54
N SER A 278 -43.51 18.20 2.72
CA SER A 278 -44.82 17.60 3.01
C SER A 278 -45.78 17.96 1.87
N ALA A 279 -46.16 16.95 1.08
CA ALA A 279 -47.19 17.07 0.06
C ALA A 279 -48.57 17.17 0.74
N GLN A 280 -48.78 18.23 1.51
CA GLN A 280 -50.03 18.58 2.17
C GLN A 280 -49.97 20.07 2.54
N GLY A 281 -50.09 20.91 1.52
CA GLY A 281 -50.57 22.28 1.66
C GLY A 281 -51.94 22.34 1.04
N ASP A 282 -52.97 22.29 1.87
CA ASP A 282 -54.36 22.44 1.46
C ASP A 282 -54.52 23.68 0.57
N ALA A 283 -55.05 23.47 -0.64
CA ALA A 283 -55.53 24.58 -1.45
C ALA A 283 -56.67 25.27 -0.69
N PRO A 284 -56.60 26.59 -0.40
CA PRO A 284 -57.76 27.28 0.12
C PRO A 284 -58.84 27.24 -0.95
N ALA A 285 -59.98 26.64 -0.62
CA ALA A 285 -61.20 26.77 -1.39
C ALA A 285 -61.55 28.27 -1.42
N SER A 286 -61.24 28.94 -2.54
CA SER A 286 -61.73 30.29 -2.76
C SER A 286 -63.18 30.19 -3.22
N ASP A 287 -64.04 30.59 -2.29
CA ASP A 287 -65.45 30.83 -2.45
C ASP A 287 -65.73 31.62 -3.74
N ARG A 288 -66.53 31.02 -4.63
CA ARG A 288 -67.32 31.79 -5.59
C ARG A 288 -68.41 32.49 -4.78
N GLN A 289 -68.26 33.80 -4.54
CA GLN A 289 -69.41 34.65 -4.34
C GLN A 289 -69.48 35.74 -5.42
N ALA A 290 -70.61 35.69 -6.10
CA ALA A 290 -71.08 36.64 -7.09
C ALA A 290 -71.23 38.05 -6.49
N ARG A 291 -70.86 39.06 -7.28
CA ARG A 291 -71.68 40.24 -7.61
C ARG A 291 -71.03 41.02 -8.74
#